data_AF-A0A087S6W9-F1
#
_entry.id   AF-A0A087S6W9-F1
#
_cell.length_a   1.000
_cell.length_b   1.000
_cell.length_c   1.000
_cell.angle_alpha   90.00
_cell.angle_beta   90.00
_cell.angle_gamma   90.00
#
_symmetry.space_group_name_H-M   'P 1'
#
loop_
_entity.id
_entity.type
_entity.pdbx_description
1 polymer ?
#
loop_
_entity_poly.entity_id
_entity_poly.type
_entity_poly.pdbx_seq_one_letter_code
_entity_poly.pdbx_strand_id
1 'polypeptide(L)'
;MKNWRRTLLSTSIIVKKKEERRKKNFSPREKQKILDIVDEYTRKGKSQFDIAEKINRSISQIKSYQDELVSVGRLHRDENGVLVERKNAKNSWVKLDKNEFLELPIISKWQEISQSNPKQFQKHLNKLLIICNTLSIDPIIFLKSENHLQTIKETLAKFQKSSELGTAVYSRKTNQIKLISYNEYASAVKNFVGCNGLYVPNKFDVGITSEKNDYSEIELTDSEWEHGLNFFKKITDKRFLALFAIQGEIFCRISALLQWKNNLEIRHDVINGTVVEYGYISKFYEQKQHAYYNKRIFDRGVLSIAKSLPLGTTIFESDEIRDAKKHYCQYLRKFYHLIGKIDDSRHVPNTDSWYYDTMPTHALRHSSTRKALRRTGGNYSVVATMGWASEGMVRQVYSKPDEELILRQNHCEYCKPNGESNKNKRFCGYDHYLLWQQSL
;
A
#
# COMPACT_ATOMS: atom_id res chain seq x y z
N MET A 1 -31.09 -71.57 32.50
CA MET A 1 -30.08 -70.79 31.73
C MET A 1 -30.72 -69.73 30.80
N LYS A 2 -31.49 -68.75 31.30
CA LYS A 2 -32.05 -67.67 30.45
C LYS A 2 -31.90 -66.23 31.01
N ASN A 3 -31.37 -66.03 32.22
CA ASN A 3 -31.27 -64.69 32.83
C ASN A 3 -29.89 -64.02 32.78
N TRP A 4 -28.83 -64.67 32.28
CA TRP A 4 -27.50 -64.05 32.21
C TRP A 4 -27.20 -63.35 30.86
N ARG A 5 -27.92 -63.67 29.78
CA ARG A 5 -27.69 -63.04 28.46
C ARG A 5 -28.31 -61.64 28.31
N ARG A 6 -29.33 -61.28 29.10
CA ARG A 6 -29.97 -59.94 29.03
C ARG A 6 -29.12 -58.84 29.68
N THR A 7 -28.36 -59.15 30.73
CA THR A 7 -27.55 -58.18 31.46
C THR A 7 -26.27 -57.79 30.71
N LEU A 8 -25.68 -58.72 29.95
CA LEU A 8 -24.48 -58.47 29.13
C LEU A 8 -24.78 -57.69 27.84
N LEU A 9 -25.97 -57.89 27.23
CA LEU A 9 -26.42 -57.12 26.07
C LEU A 9 -26.80 -55.68 26.43
N SER A 10 -27.34 -55.42 27.62
CA SER A 10 -27.65 -54.05 28.05
C SER A 10 -26.38 -53.25 28.38
N THR A 11 -25.38 -53.87 29.02
CA THR A 11 -24.09 -53.21 29.28
C THR A 11 -23.27 -52.98 28.01
N SER A 12 -23.25 -53.91 27.05
CA SER A 12 -22.48 -53.70 25.81
C SER A 12 -23.10 -52.62 24.90
N ILE A 13 -24.43 -52.46 24.89
CA ILE A 13 -25.12 -51.40 24.14
C ILE A 13 -24.93 -50.03 24.82
N ILE A 14 -24.93 -49.98 26.16
CA ILE A 14 -24.67 -48.75 26.90
C ILE A 14 -23.21 -48.30 26.75
N VAL A 15 -22.26 -49.24 26.71
CA VAL A 15 -20.83 -48.93 26.49
C VAL A 15 -20.57 -48.48 25.05
N LYS A 16 -21.15 -49.14 24.03
CA LYS A 16 -21.04 -48.70 22.62
C LYS A 16 -21.67 -47.32 22.37
N LYS A 17 -22.82 -47.00 22.98
CA LYS A 17 -23.40 -45.64 22.92
C LYS A 17 -22.59 -44.59 23.68
N LYS A 18 -21.76 -44.99 24.67
CA LYS A 18 -20.84 -44.10 25.39
C LYS A 18 -19.55 -43.85 24.59
N GLU A 19 -19.09 -44.82 23.82
CA GLU A 19 -17.91 -44.70 22.95
C GLU A 19 -18.19 -43.91 21.67
N GLU A 20 -19.34 -44.10 21.00
CA GLU A 20 -19.72 -43.26 19.83
C GLU A 20 -19.92 -41.77 20.18
N ARG A 21 -20.13 -41.44 21.47
CA ARG A 21 -20.21 -40.04 21.94
C ARG A 21 -18.84 -39.39 22.12
N ARG A 22 -17.73 -40.14 22.11
CA ARG A 22 -16.37 -39.62 22.23
C ARG A 22 -15.71 -39.56 20.85
N LYS A 23 -15.61 -38.33 20.32
CA LYS A 23 -14.95 -37.92 19.06
C LYS A 23 -15.85 -37.84 17.82
N LYS A 24 -16.96 -37.09 17.90
CA LYS A 24 -17.44 -36.38 16.70
C LYS A 24 -16.55 -35.15 16.48
N ASN A 25 -15.70 -35.19 15.46
CA ASN A 25 -14.97 -34.00 15.00
C ASN A 25 -15.99 -33.05 14.37
N PHE A 26 -16.36 -32.00 15.09
CA PHE A 26 -17.25 -30.96 14.57
C PHE A 26 -16.54 -30.19 13.46
N SER A 27 -17.29 -29.79 12.44
CA SER A 27 -16.81 -28.75 11.55
C SER A 27 -16.56 -27.46 12.36
N PRO A 28 -15.64 -26.57 11.94
CA PRO A 28 -15.38 -25.30 12.62
C PRO A 28 -16.66 -24.48 12.88
N ARG A 29 -17.62 -24.53 11.94
CA ARG A 29 -18.91 -23.83 12.03
C ARG A 29 -19.82 -24.41 13.11
N GLU A 30 -19.85 -25.73 13.28
CA GLU A 30 -20.65 -26.38 14.32
C GLU A 30 -20.03 -26.17 15.71
N LYS A 31 -18.69 -26.21 15.81
CA LYS A 31 -17.98 -25.89 17.05
C LYS A 31 -18.28 -24.45 17.48
N GLN A 32 -18.26 -23.50 16.55
CA GLN A 32 -18.57 -22.10 16.85
C GLN A 32 -20.00 -21.91 17.37
N LYS A 33 -21.00 -22.55 16.74
CA LYS A 33 -22.40 -22.52 17.23
C LYS A 33 -22.53 -23.05 18.66
N ILE A 34 -21.79 -24.10 19.00
CA ILE A 34 -21.79 -24.66 20.35
C ILE A 34 -21.19 -23.66 21.34
N LEU A 35 -20.06 -23.03 21.00
CA LEU A 35 -19.43 -22.00 21.84
C LEU A 35 -20.36 -20.80 22.06
N ASP A 36 -21.10 -20.38 21.03
CA ASP A 36 -22.04 -19.25 21.13
C ASP A 36 -23.20 -19.55 22.09
N ILE A 37 -23.78 -20.76 22.03
CA ILE A 37 -24.84 -21.18 22.96
C ILE A 37 -24.30 -21.29 24.40
N VAL A 38 -23.09 -21.83 24.58
CA VAL A 38 -22.45 -21.93 25.90
C VAL A 38 -22.19 -20.54 26.48
N ASP A 39 -21.69 -19.59 25.68
CA ASP A 39 -21.47 -18.20 26.09
C ASP A 39 -22.79 -17.54 26.52
N GLU A 40 -23.83 -17.61 25.68
CA GLU A 40 -25.15 -17.03 25.96
C GLU A 40 -25.76 -17.57 27.26
N TYR A 41 -25.77 -18.89 27.45
CA TYR A 41 -26.39 -19.49 28.63
C TYR A 41 -25.56 -19.29 29.89
N THR A 42 -24.23 -19.26 29.76
CA THR A 42 -23.34 -18.92 30.90
C THR A 42 -23.61 -17.48 31.37
N ARG A 43 -23.79 -16.53 30.45
CA ARG A 43 -24.15 -15.14 30.79
C ARG A 43 -25.53 -15.01 31.44
N LYS A 44 -26.47 -15.89 31.08
CA LYS A 44 -27.80 -15.98 31.72
C LYS A 44 -27.77 -16.64 33.11
N GLY A 45 -26.59 -16.94 33.65
CA GLY A 45 -26.42 -17.57 34.97
C GLY A 45 -26.93 -19.02 35.02
N LYS A 46 -27.03 -19.70 33.87
CA LYS A 46 -27.47 -21.10 33.83
C LYS A 46 -26.38 -22.02 34.36
N SER A 47 -26.78 -23.07 35.09
CA SER A 47 -25.82 -24.03 35.62
C SER A 47 -25.18 -24.83 34.48
N GLN A 48 -23.99 -25.40 34.71
CA GLN A 48 -23.36 -26.28 33.71
C GLN A 48 -24.23 -27.48 33.35
N PHE A 49 -25.10 -27.91 34.28
CA PHE A 49 -26.08 -28.97 34.06
C PHE A 49 -27.15 -28.55 33.04
N ASP A 50 -27.73 -27.36 33.20
CA ASP A 50 -28.77 -26.85 32.28
C ASP A 50 -28.22 -26.65 30.86
N ILE A 51 -26.97 -26.17 30.76
CA ILE A 51 -26.29 -25.98 29.48
C ILE A 51 -26.01 -27.34 28.83
N ALA A 52 -25.50 -28.30 29.62
CA ALA A 52 -25.23 -29.67 29.18
C ALA A 52 -26.48 -30.35 28.61
N GLU A 53 -27.63 -30.20 29.28
CA GLU A 53 -28.91 -30.71 28.81
C GLU A 53 -29.34 -30.04 27.50
N LYS A 54 -29.25 -28.69 27.43
CA LYS A 54 -29.69 -27.92 26.26
C LYS A 54 -28.96 -28.28 24.97
N ILE A 55 -27.64 -28.47 25.04
CA ILE A 55 -26.82 -28.79 23.86
C ILE A 55 -26.48 -30.28 23.73
N ASN A 56 -27.06 -31.12 24.61
CA ASN A 56 -26.86 -32.57 24.67
C ASN A 56 -25.36 -32.94 24.75
N ARG A 57 -24.66 -32.39 25.73
CA ARG A 57 -23.22 -32.62 25.99
C ARG A 57 -22.97 -32.95 27.46
N SER A 58 -21.79 -33.47 27.79
CA SER A 58 -21.42 -33.70 29.18
C SER A 58 -20.99 -32.41 29.87
N ILE A 59 -21.21 -32.30 31.18
CA ILE A 59 -20.77 -31.17 32.01
C ILE A 59 -19.27 -30.87 31.83
N SER A 60 -18.43 -31.89 31.70
CA SER A 60 -16.99 -31.72 31.45
C SER A 60 -16.68 -31.05 30.10
N GLN A 61 -17.51 -31.26 29.09
CA GLN A 61 -17.38 -30.58 27.79
C GLN A 61 -17.83 -29.12 27.90
N ILE A 62 -18.89 -28.85 28.68
CA ILE A 62 -19.30 -27.47 28.98
C ILE A 62 -18.17 -26.70 29.66
N LYS A 63 -17.51 -27.31 30.66
CA LYS A 63 -16.35 -26.72 31.32
C LYS A 63 -15.22 -26.42 30.32
N SER A 64 -14.88 -27.37 29.45
CA SER A 64 -13.87 -27.16 28.40
C SER A 64 -14.24 -26.03 27.43
N TYR A 65 -15.52 -25.89 27.06
CA TYR A 65 -16.00 -24.79 26.22
C TYR A 65 -15.96 -23.44 26.95
N GLN A 66 -16.28 -23.41 28.24
CA GLN A 66 -16.15 -22.21 29.07
C GLN A 66 -14.68 -21.79 29.21
N ASP A 67 -13.76 -22.74 29.40
CA ASP A 67 -12.32 -22.47 29.45
C ASP A 67 -11.80 -21.96 28.08
N GLU A 68 -12.30 -22.50 26.98
CA GLU A 68 -12.02 -22.00 25.63
C GLU A 68 -12.55 -20.56 25.47
N LEU A 69 -13.77 -20.27 25.91
CA LEU A 69 -14.36 -18.93 25.90
C LEU A 69 -13.58 -17.92 26.76
N VAL A 70 -13.03 -18.35 27.89
CA VAL A 70 -12.10 -17.56 28.71
C VAL A 70 -10.80 -17.29 27.95
N SER A 71 -10.23 -18.31 27.31
CA SER A 71 -8.97 -18.17 26.53
C SER A 71 -9.10 -17.21 25.34
N VAL A 72 -10.30 -17.07 24.77
CA VAL A 72 -10.59 -16.12 23.68
C VAL A 72 -11.17 -14.80 24.19
N GLY A 73 -11.18 -14.57 25.50
CA GLY A 73 -11.58 -13.31 26.13
C GLY A 73 -13.09 -13.02 26.09
N ARG A 74 -13.93 -14.03 25.80
CA ARG A 74 -15.40 -13.89 25.76
C ARG A 74 -16.05 -14.03 27.14
N LEU A 75 -15.40 -14.75 28.06
CA LEU A 75 -15.79 -14.90 29.46
C LEU A 75 -14.60 -14.58 30.38
N HIS A 76 -14.87 -14.29 31.66
CA HIS A 76 -13.84 -14.03 32.67
C HIS A 76 -14.16 -14.76 33.97
N ARG A 77 -13.13 -15.20 34.71
CA ARG A 77 -13.26 -15.78 36.05
C ARG A 77 -12.92 -14.70 37.08
N ASP A 78 -13.79 -14.43 38.03
CA ASP A 78 -13.47 -13.51 39.12
C ASP A 78 -12.42 -14.10 40.09
N GLU A 79 -12.08 -13.33 41.11
CA GLU A 79 -11.14 -13.71 42.18
C GLU A 79 -11.54 -14.99 42.94
N ASN A 80 -12.82 -15.38 42.89
CA ASN A 80 -13.35 -16.60 43.49
C ASN A 80 -13.48 -17.75 42.48
N GLY A 81 -13.00 -17.56 41.24
CA GLY A 81 -13.05 -18.55 40.17
C GLY A 81 -14.41 -18.72 39.50
N VAL A 82 -15.39 -17.84 39.83
CA VAL A 82 -16.75 -17.85 39.28
C VAL A 82 -16.76 -17.17 37.92
N LEU A 83 -17.44 -17.79 36.94
CA LEU A 83 -17.63 -17.19 35.63
C LEU A 83 -18.64 -16.06 35.76
N VAL A 84 -18.15 -14.83 35.74
CA VAL A 84 -18.97 -13.63 35.80
C VAL A 84 -19.14 -13.07 34.40
N GLU A 85 -20.33 -12.55 34.10
CA GLU A 85 -20.48 -11.63 32.98
C GLU A 85 -19.47 -10.51 33.19
N ARG A 86 -18.65 -10.18 32.18
CA ARG A 86 -17.94 -8.91 32.19
C ARG A 86 -19.06 -7.89 32.23
N LYS A 87 -19.39 -7.37 33.42
CA LYS A 87 -20.43 -6.35 33.60
C LYS A 87 -20.20 -5.41 32.43
N ASN A 88 -21.27 -5.12 31.66
CA ASN A 88 -21.32 -3.92 30.85
C ASN A 88 -21.29 -2.73 31.82
N ALA A 89 -20.19 -2.60 32.56
CA ALA A 89 -19.76 -1.36 33.07
C ALA A 89 -19.64 -0.48 31.84
N LYS A 90 -20.16 0.73 31.96
CA LYS A 90 -19.71 1.91 31.25
C LYS A 90 -18.20 2.10 31.47
N ASN A 91 -17.37 1.09 31.18
CA ASN A 91 -15.94 1.18 31.16
C ASN A 91 -15.63 1.91 29.88
N SER A 92 -15.61 3.23 29.99
CA SER A 92 -14.88 4.09 29.09
C SER A 92 -13.57 3.40 28.77
N TRP A 93 -13.37 3.02 27.52
CA TRP A 93 -12.05 2.64 27.03
C TRP A 93 -11.06 3.68 27.53
N VAL A 94 -10.13 3.25 28.37
CA VAL A 94 -9.03 4.12 28.80
C VAL A 94 -8.06 4.15 27.63
N LYS A 95 -7.67 5.34 27.21
CA LYS A 95 -6.68 5.52 26.16
C LYS A 95 -5.42 4.75 26.54
N LEU A 96 -5.08 3.73 25.76
CA LEU A 96 -3.89 2.91 25.99
C LEU A 96 -2.70 3.45 25.21
N ASP A 97 -1.52 3.33 25.77
CA ASP A 97 -0.29 3.41 25.00
C ASP A 97 -0.05 2.12 24.18
N LYS A 98 1.05 2.10 23.43
CA LYS A 98 1.34 0.96 22.54
C LYS A 98 1.66 -0.32 23.31
N ASN A 99 2.36 -0.21 24.43
CA ASN A 99 2.78 -1.37 25.23
C ASN A 99 1.56 -1.97 25.93
N GLU A 100 0.75 -1.12 26.56
CA GLU A 100 -0.51 -1.53 27.19
C GLU A 100 -1.47 -2.19 26.17
N PHE A 101 -1.52 -1.67 24.94
CA PHE A 101 -2.36 -2.26 23.88
C PHE A 101 -1.86 -3.63 23.41
N LEU A 102 -0.55 -3.88 23.45
CA LEU A 102 0.05 -5.18 23.09
C LEU A 102 -0.23 -6.27 24.12
N GLU A 103 -0.43 -5.88 25.38
CA GLU A 103 -0.74 -6.78 26.49
C GLU A 103 -2.18 -7.32 26.44
N LEU A 104 -3.05 -6.75 25.60
CA LEU A 104 -4.39 -7.27 25.39
C LEU A 104 -4.32 -8.68 24.78
N PRO A 105 -4.97 -9.71 25.36
CA PRO A 105 -4.84 -11.10 24.89
C PRO A 105 -5.18 -11.29 23.40
N ILE A 106 -6.19 -10.56 22.91
CA ILE A 106 -6.60 -10.58 21.49
C ILE A 106 -5.57 -9.94 20.56
N ILE A 107 -4.75 -9.01 21.05
CA ILE A 107 -3.66 -8.38 20.30
C ILE A 107 -2.42 -9.26 20.36
N SER A 108 -2.08 -9.85 21.51
CA SER A 108 -0.96 -10.80 21.63
C SER A 108 -1.16 -12.00 20.71
N LYS A 109 -2.37 -12.57 20.65
CA LYS A 109 -2.72 -13.63 19.69
C LYS A 109 -2.54 -13.19 18.24
N TRP A 110 -2.95 -11.97 17.90
CA TRP A 110 -2.75 -11.41 16.56
C TRP A 110 -1.27 -11.25 16.21
N GLN A 111 -0.44 -10.84 17.18
CA GLN A 111 1.01 -10.75 17.03
C GLN A 111 1.63 -12.11 16.73
N GLU A 112 1.24 -13.15 17.47
CA GLU A 112 1.71 -14.53 17.27
C GLU A 112 1.40 -15.04 15.85
N ILE A 113 0.18 -14.81 15.37
CA ILE A 113 -0.23 -15.22 14.01
C ILE A 113 0.53 -14.42 12.95
N SER A 114 0.94 -13.19 13.26
CA SER A 114 1.60 -12.28 12.31
C SER A 114 3.14 -12.34 12.36
N GLN A 115 3.73 -13.32 13.04
CA GLN A 115 5.19 -13.45 13.21
C GLN A 115 5.97 -13.52 11.88
N SER A 116 5.34 -14.04 10.81
CA SER A 116 5.95 -14.10 9.48
C SER A 116 6.13 -12.73 8.82
N ASN A 117 5.43 -11.68 9.29
CA ASN A 117 5.58 -10.32 8.78
C ASN A 117 5.50 -9.26 9.89
N PRO A 118 6.55 -9.13 10.73
CA PRO A 118 6.54 -8.27 11.91
C PRO A 118 6.44 -6.78 11.55
N LYS A 119 7.02 -6.35 10.42
CA LYS A 119 6.94 -4.96 9.97
C LYS A 119 5.51 -4.58 9.60
N GLN A 120 4.80 -5.45 8.90
CA GLN A 120 3.41 -5.22 8.53
C GLN A 120 2.49 -5.23 9.76
N PHE A 121 2.71 -6.17 10.69
CA PHE A 121 2.01 -6.20 11.96
C PHE A 121 2.15 -4.87 12.71
N GLN A 122 3.38 -4.37 12.90
CA GLN A 122 3.62 -3.10 13.59
C GLN A 122 2.92 -1.91 12.91
N LYS A 123 2.88 -1.90 11.57
CA LYS A 123 2.12 -0.90 10.82
C LYS A 123 0.63 -0.97 11.13
N HIS A 124 0.03 -2.15 11.08
CA HIS A 124 -1.41 -2.33 11.32
C HIS A 124 -1.79 -2.11 12.80
N LEU A 125 -0.97 -2.59 13.73
CA LEU A 125 -1.15 -2.39 15.17
C LEU A 125 -1.31 -0.90 15.52
N ASN A 126 -0.39 -0.05 15.03
CA ASN A 126 -0.45 1.38 15.27
C ASN A 126 -1.74 2.02 14.73
N LYS A 127 -2.23 1.55 13.58
CA LYS A 127 -3.47 2.06 12.98
C LYS A 127 -4.71 1.62 13.77
N LEU A 128 -4.74 0.37 14.21
CA LEU A 128 -5.82 -0.14 15.06
C LEU A 128 -5.87 0.59 16.41
N LEU A 129 -4.71 0.79 17.04
CA LEU A 129 -4.59 1.56 18.28
C LEU A 129 -5.15 2.99 18.15
N ILE A 130 -4.80 3.69 17.06
CA ILE A 130 -5.32 5.04 16.79
C ILE A 130 -6.85 5.02 16.68
N ILE A 131 -7.44 4.03 16.01
CA ILE A 131 -8.91 3.90 15.91
C ILE A 131 -9.52 3.71 17.30
N CYS A 132 -8.99 2.74 18.06
CA CYS A 132 -9.51 2.39 19.38
C CYS A 132 -9.44 3.58 20.34
N ASN A 133 -8.31 4.28 20.38
CA ASN A 133 -8.11 5.47 21.21
C ASN A 133 -8.92 6.68 20.76
N THR A 134 -9.11 6.87 19.44
CA THR A 134 -9.89 8.00 18.91
C THR A 134 -11.38 7.85 19.23
N LEU A 135 -11.90 6.63 19.10
CA LEU A 135 -13.32 6.35 19.30
C LEU A 135 -13.67 5.87 20.69
N SER A 136 -12.66 5.70 21.55
CA SER A 136 -12.80 5.12 22.88
C SER A 136 -13.52 3.77 22.85
N ILE A 137 -13.01 2.84 22.03
CA ILE A 137 -13.58 1.50 21.86
C ILE A 137 -12.55 0.40 22.11
N ASP A 138 -13.02 -0.71 22.70
CA ASP A 138 -12.24 -1.93 22.86
C ASP A 138 -12.17 -2.70 21.52
N PRO A 139 -10.98 -3.13 21.05
CA PRO A 139 -10.84 -3.88 19.80
C PRO A 139 -11.66 -5.17 19.74
N ILE A 140 -12.09 -5.73 20.88
CA ILE A 140 -13.00 -6.87 20.92
C ILE A 140 -14.32 -6.62 20.19
N ILE A 141 -14.73 -5.36 20.02
CA ILE A 141 -15.95 -5.00 19.30
C ILE A 141 -15.93 -5.52 17.86
N PHE A 142 -14.78 -5.56 17.22
CA PHE A 142 -14.61 -6.05 15.85
C PHE A 142 -14.71 -7.58 15.74
N LEU A 143 -14.64 -8.30 16.87
CA LEU A 143 -14.66 -9.75 16.93
C LEU A 143 -16.05 -10.32 17.25
N LYS A 144 -17.07 -9.47 17.35
CA LYS A 144 -18.46 -9.89 17.58
C LYS A 144 -19.03 -10.51 16.29
N SER A 145 -19.17 -11.84 16.28
CA SER A 145 -19.47 -12.65 15.09
C SER A 145 -20.78 -12.31 14.38
N GLU A 146 -21.81 -11.88 15.10
CA GLU A 146 -23.14 -11.69 14.52
C GLU A 146 -23.22 -10.52 13.54
N ASN A 147 -22.30 -9.54 13.60
CA ASN A 147 -22.34 -8.33 12.76
C ASN A 147 -20.97 -7.68 12.51
N HIS A 148 -19.87 -8.44 12.55
CA HIS A 148 -18.52 -7.87 12.49
C HIS A 148 -18.29 -6.99 11.24
N LEU A 149 -18.82 -7.35 10.07
CA LEU A 149 -18.71 -6.52 8.86
C LEU A 149 -19.40 -5.16 9.02
N GLN A 150 -20.62 -5.14 9.56
CA GLN A 150 -21.34 -3.90 9.82
C GLN A 150 -20.62 -3.05 10.87
N THR A 151 -20.12 -3.68 11.93
CA THR A 151 -19.31 -3.03 12.97
C THR A 151 -18.04 -2.38 12.40
N ILE A 152 -17.37 -3.05 11.46
CA ILE A 152 -16.19 -2.48 10.77
C ILE A 152 -16.58 -1.21 10.01
N LYS A 153 -17.66 -1.25 9.23
CA LYS A 153 -18.16 -0.09 8.45
C LYS A 153 -18.50 1.10 9.34
N GLU A 154 -19.36 0.88 10.33
CA GLU A 154 -19.84 1.96 11.21
C GLU A 154 -18.70 2.56 12.03
N THR A 155 -17.81 1.72 12.56
CA THR A 155 -16.65 2.18 13.32
C THR A 155 -15.70 3.00 12.45
N LEU A 156 -15.41 2.55 11.23
CA LEU A 156 -14.53 3.30 10.34
C LEU A 156 -15.15 4.62 9.85
N ALA A 157 -16.47 4.66 9.62
CA ALA A 157 -17.18 5.89 9.29
C ALA A 157 -17.14 6.90 10.46
N LYS A 158 -17.34 6.43 11.70
CA LYS A 158 -17.17 7.26 12.91
C LYS A 158 -15.74 7.79 13.03
N PHE A 159 -14.75 6.93 12.81
CA PHE A 159 -13.34 7.31 12.85
C PHE A 159 -13.01 8.36 11.80
N GLN A 160 -13.52 8.21 10.58
CA GLN A 160 -13.39 9.20 9.51
C GLN A 160 -13.97 10.56 9.92
N LYS A 161 -15.18 10.59 10.47
CA LYS A 161 -15.80 11.83 10.95
C LYS A 161 -14.96 12.51 12.05
N SER A 162 -14.48 11.75 13.05
CA SER A 162 -13.59 12.30 14.09
C SER A 162 -12.27 12.84 13.50
N SER A 163 -11.75 12.16 12.50
CA SER A 163 -10.52 12.54 11.80
C SER A 163 -10.68 13.84 11.00
N GLU A 164 -11.79 14.00 10.30
CA GLU A 164 -12.14 15.21 9.53
C GLU A 164 -12.37 16.42 10.45
N LEU A 165 -12.93 16.18 11.65
CA LEU A 165 -13.11 17.20 12.69
C LEU A 165 -11.82 17.51 13.48
N GLY A 166 -10.69 16.86 13.16
CA GLY A 166 -9.42 17.08 13.85
C GLY A 166 -9.37 16.54 15.28
N THR A 167 -10.30 15.67 15.68
CA THR A 167 -10.40 15.09 17.02
C THR A 167 -9.74 13.71 17.16
N ALA A 168 -9.10 13.22 16.09
CA ALA A 168 -8.38 11.95 16.10
C ALA A 168 -7.15 11.98 17.02
N VAL A 169 -6.98 10.91 17.81
CA VAL A 169 -5.92 10.78 18.81
C VAL A 169 -4.72 10.07 18.20
N TYR A 170 -3.70 10.83 17.81
CA TYR A 170 -2.44 10.30 17.28
C TYR A 170 -1.41 10.07 18.39
N SER A 171 -0.56 9.07 18.22
CA SER A 171 0.56 8.77 19.14
C SER A 171 1.75 9.73 18.99
N ARG A 172 1.73 10.66 18.02
CA ARG A 172 2.75 11.69 17.82
C ARG A 172 2.10 13.07 17.76
N LYS A 173 2.85 14.13 18.15
CA LYS A 173 2.49 15.56 18.03
C LYS A 173 2.37 16.01 16.56
N THR A 174 1.45 15.42 15.81
CA THR A 174 1.09 15.81 14.45
C THR A 174 -0.43 16.02 14.41
N ASN A 175 -0.90 16.98 15.20
CA ASN A 175 -2.31 17.39 15.26
C ASN A 175 -2.78 18.14 13.99
N GLN A 176 -2.02 18.12 12.90
CA GLN A 176 -2.29 18.91 11.69
C GLN A 176 -2.23 18.13 10.38
N ILE A 177 -1.94 16.82 10.40
CA ILE A 177 -1.91 16.04 9.15
C ILE A 177 -3.31 15.47 8.93
N LYS A 178 -4.10 16.13 8.06
CA LYS A 178 -5.34 15.59 7.52
C LYS A 178 -5.07 14.17 7.00
N LEU A 179 -5.88 13.20 7.41
CA LEU A 179 -5.63 11.79 7.10
C LEU A 179 -5.65 11.54 5.59
N ILE A 180 -4.46 11.29 5.02
CA ILE A 180 -4.25 11.17 3.56
C ILE A 180 -4.82 9.85 3.01
N SER A 181 -4.96 8.80 3.85
CA SER A 181 -5.52 7.54 3.38
C SER A 181 -6.14 6.68 4.49
N TYR A 182 -7.47 6.62 4.50
CA TYR A 182 -8.24 5.74 5.37
C TYR A 182 -8.15 4.26 4.98
N ASN A 183 -7.68 3.96 3.77
CA ASN A 183 -7.50 2.58 3.29
C ASN A 183 -6.50 1.79 4.16
N GLU A 184 -5.48 2.45 4.72
CA GLU A 184 -4.54 1.79 5.63
C GLU A 184 -5.18 1.40 6.96
N TYR A 185 -6.10 2.23 7.46
CA TYR A 185 -6.87 1.99 8.68
C TYR A 185 -7.87 0.86 8.47
N ALA A 186 -8.59 0.89 7.35
CA ALA A 186 -9.46 -0.20 6.94
C ALA A 186 -8.68 -1.51 6.81
N SER A 187 -7.51 -1.49 6.15
CA SER A 187 -6.66 -2.68 5.99
C SER A 187 -6.19 -3.24 7.34
N ALA A 188 -5.88 -2.37 8.32
CA ALA A 188 -5.49 -2.79 9.65
C ALA A 188 -6.62 -3.53 10.38
N VAL A 189 -7.85 -2.99 10.35
CA VAL A 189 -9.02 -3.63 10.96
C VAL A 189 -9.32 -4.97 10.27
N LYS A 190 -9.32 -5.01 8.93
CA LYS A 190 -9.54 -6.24 8.16
C LYS A 190 -8.50 -7.31 8.49
N ASN A 191 -7.23 -6.92 8.62
CA ASN A 191 -6.15 -7.84 8.98
C ASN A 191 -6.33 -8.38 10.41
N PHE A 192 -6.61 -7.51 11.38
CA PHE A 192 -6.87 -7.91 12.77
C PHE A 192 -8.04 -8.92 12.87
N VAL A 193 -9.16 -8.62 12.21
CA VAL A 193 -10.36 -9.47 12.19
C VAL A 193 -10.09 -10.80 11.49
N GLY A 194 -9.42 -10.77 10.34
CA GLY A 194 -9.04 -11.97 9.57
C GLY A 194 -8.10 -12.89 10.34
N CYS A 195 -7.07 -12.34 10.99
CA CYS A 195 -6.15 -13.11 11.83
C CYS A 195 -6.85 -13.73 13.06
N ASN A 196 -7.95 -13.14 13.52
CA ASN A 196 -8.76 -13.69 14.60
C ASN A 196 -9.87 -14.66 14.13
N GLY A 197 -9.80 -15.12 12.87
CA GLY A 197 -10.64 -16.21 12.36
C GLY A 197 -12.01 -15.77 11.81
N LEU A 198 -12.26 -14.47 11.72
CA LEU A 198 -13.49 -13.95 11.11
C LEU A 198 -13.26 -13.62 9.63
N TYR A 199 -14.18 -14.07 8.78
CA TYR A 199 -14.09 -13.85 7.35
C TYR A 199 -14.38 -12.38 6.99
N VAL A 200 -13.48 -11.78 6.21
CA VAL A 200 -13.68 -10.46 5.61
C VAL A 200 -13.56 -10.60 4.08
N PRO A 201 -14.59 -10.24 3.30
CA PRO A 201 -14.51 -10.32 1.84
C PRO A 201 -13.36 -9.46 1.28
N ASN A 202 -12.63 -9.98 0.30
CA ASN A 202 -11.50 -9.27 -0.34
C ASN A 202 -11.92 -7.91 -0.95
N LYS A 203 -13.13 -7.83 -1.50
CA LYS A 203 -13.72 -6.62 -2.06
C LYS A 203 -14.65 -5.88 -1.09
N PHE A 204 -14.51 -6.11 0.22
CA PHE A 204 -15.33 -5.43 1.21
C PHE A 204 -15.06 -3.93 1.18
N ASP A 205 -15.97 -3.18 0.59
CA ASP A 205 -15.92 -1.72 0.62
C ASP A 205 -16.37 -1.22 1.98
N VAL A 206 -15.53 -0.37 2.58
CA VAL A 206 -15.81 0.28 3.86
C VAL A 206 -16.54 1.62 3.66
N GLY A 207 -16.86 2.00 2.41
CA GLY A 207 -17.56 3.23 2.08
C GLY A 207 -16.72 4.48 2.28
N ILE A 208 -15.39 4.31 2.40
CA ILE A 208 -14.48 5.43 2.61
C ILE A 208 -13.96 5.89 1.26
N THR A 209 -14.62 6.89 0.69
CA THR A 209 -14.12 7.60 -0.50
C THR A 209 -12.97 8.51 -0.07
N SER A 210 -11.73 8.01 -0.15
CA SER A 210 -10.61 8.94 -0.31
C SER A 210 -10.78 9.57 -1.69
N GLU A 211 -11.10 10.85 -1.77
CA GLU A 211 -10.88 11.63 -3.00
C GLU A 211 -9.41 11.42 -3.39
N LYS A 212 -9.18 10.57 -4.38
CA LYS A 212 -7.86 10.37 -4.95
C LYS A 212 -7.71 11.47 -5.97
N ASN A 213 -6.91 12.50 -5.64
CA ASN A 213 -6.49 13.41 -6.69
C ASN A 213 -5.67 12.65 -7.71
N ASP A 214 -5.96 12.98 -8.95
CA ASP A 214 -5.42 12.35 -10.11
C ASP A 214 -4.16 13.10 -10.53
N TYR A 215 -3.01 12.67 -10.03
CA TYR A 215 -1.71 13.23 -10.40
C TYR A 215 -1.26 12.85 -11.81
N SER A 216 -2.18 12.37 -12.66
CA SER A 216 -1.87 12.03 -14.05
C SER A 216 -1.52 13.25 -14.89
N GLU A 217 -1.84 14.46 -14.42
CA GLU A 217 -1.54 15.72 -15.10
C GLU A 217 -0.15 16.31 -14.78
N ILE A 218 0.54 15.80 -13.76
CA ILE A 218 1.86 16.29 -13.33
C ILE A 218 2.87 16.26 -14.48
N GLU A 219 3.28 17.46 -14.93
CA GLU A 219 4.14 17.62 -16.09
C GLU A 219 5.11 18.81 -15.97
N LEU A 220 6.31 18.61 -16.51
CA LEU A 220 7.24 19.68 -16.89
C LEU A 220 7.16 19.91 -18.39
N THR A 221 7.05 21.17 -18.79
CA THR A 221 7.19 21.55 -20.20
C THR A 221 8.63 21.37 -20.67
N ASP A 222 8.87 21.44 -21.99
CA ASP A 222 10.23 21.31 -22.51
C ASP A 222 11.13 22.47 -22.05
N SER A 223 10.59 23.70 -21.96
CA SER A 223 11.31 24.86 -21.41
C SER A 223 11.64 24.69 -19.92
N GLU A 224 10.70 24.14 -19.14
CA GLU A 224 10.93 23.83 -17.72
C GLU A 224 11.98 22.74 -17.55
N TRP A 225 11.96 21.72 -18.42
CA TRP A 225 12.99 20.68 -18.47
C TRP A 225 14.39 21.25 -18.77
N GLU A 226 14.51 22.12 -19.77
CA GLU A 226 15.75 22.82 -20.10
C GLU A 226 16.24 23.71 -18.95
N HIS A 227 15.33 24.44 -18.29
CA HIS A 227 15.64 25.17 -17.05
C HIS A 227 16.15 24.25 -15.95
N GLY A 228 15.59 23.05 -15.81
CA GLY A 228 16.05 22.02 -14.88
C GLY A 228 17.48 21.59 -15.18
N LEU A 229 17.80 21.26 -16.44
CA LEU A 229 19.16 20.92 -16.85
C LEU A 229 20.14 22.05 -16.51
N ASN A 230 19.78 23.30 -16.79
CA ASN A 230 20.59 24.48 -16.48
C ASN A 230 20.75 24.71 -14.97
N PHE A 231 19.70 24.49 -14.18
CA PHE A 231 19.75 24.55 -12.72
C PHE A 231 20.72 23.51 -12.15
N PHE A 232 20.56 22.24 -12.54
CA PHE A 232 21.41 21.16 -12.05
C PHE A 232 22.85 21.28 -12.56
N LYS A 233 23.08 21.86 -13.73
CA LYS A 233 24.43 22.18 -14.24
C LYS A 233 25.16 23.20 -13.37
N LYS A 234 24.46 24.06 -12.63
CA LYS A 234 25.07 25.04 -11.69
C LYS A 234 25.42 24.44 -10.33
N ILE A 235 24.93 23.24 -10.01
CA ILE A 235 25.29 22.53 -8.78
C ILE A 235 26.76 22.06 -8.87
N THR A 236 27.50 22.17 -7.76
CA THR A 236 28.92 21.81 -7.68
C THR A 236 29.15 20.34 -8.04
N ASP A 237 28.43 19.43 -7.38
CA ASP A 237 28.50 18.00 -7.68
C ASP A 237 27.68 17.65 -8.94
N LYS A 238 28.38 17.39 -10.05
CA LYS A 238 27.77 17.10 -11.36
C LYS A 238 27.04 15.76 -11.41
N ARG A 239 27.22 14.88 -10.42
CA ARG A 239 26.44 13.64 -10.31
C ARG A 239 24.94 13.91 -10.17
N PHE A 240 24.55 15.05 -9.58
CA PHE A 240 23.13 15.45 -9.52
C PHE A 240 22.55 15.86 -10.87
N LEU A 241 23.37 16.45 -11.76
CA LEU A 241 22.97 16.69 -13.15
C LEU A 241 22.72 15.35 -13.87
N ALA A 242 23.61 14.38 -13.68
CA ALA A 242 23.41 13.04 -14.23
C ALA A 242 22.13 12.38 -13.71
N LEU A 243 21.83 12.49 -12.40
CA LEU A 243 20.57 11.98 -11.85
C LEU A 243 19.35 12.65 -12.51
N PHE A 244 19.31 13.98 -12.60
CA PHE A 244 18.19 14.69 -13.22
C PHE A 244 18.02 14.33 -14.69
N ALA A 245 19.10 14.41 -15.46
CA ALA A 245 19.10 14.16 -16.89
C ALA A 245 18.66 12.71 -17.20
N ILE A 246 19.32 11.71 -16.57
CA ILE A 246 19.06 10.30 -16.87
C ILE A 246 17.70 9.88 -16.32
N GLN A 247 17.36 10.20 -15.06
CA GLN A 247 16.05 9.86 -14.51
C GLN A 247 14.95 10.44 -15.38
N GLY A 248 15.14 11.68 -15.85
CA GLY A 248 14.12 12.35 -16.61
C GLY A 248 14.02 11.93 -18.09
N GLU A 249 14.99 11.18 -18.59
CA GLU A 249 14.99 10.59 -19.93
C GLU A 249 14.46 9.16 -19.93
N ILE A 250 14.89 8.33 -18.96
CA ILE A 250 14.50 6.91 -18.89
C ILE A 250 13.36 6.63 -17.90
N PHE A 251 12.82 7.68 -17.25
CA PHE A 251 11.66 7.68 -16.35
C PHE A 251 11.67 6.54 -15.32
N CYS A 252 12.85 6.23 -14.79
CA CYS A 252 13.03 5.21 -13.77
C CYS A 252 12.70 5.73 -12.38
N ARG A 253 12.57 4.83 -11.40
CA ARG A 253 12.61 5.23 -9.99
C ARG A 253 14.02 5.65 -9.60
N ILE A 254 14.12 6.70 -8.80
CA ILE A 254 15.42 7.17 -8.29
C ILE A 254 16.19 6.09 -7.52
N SER A 255 15.50 5.21 -6.78
CA SER A 255 16.15 4.10 -6.07
C SER A 255 16.78 3.08 -7.00
N ALA A 256 16.19 2.86 -8.18
CA ALA A 256 16.76 1.98 -9.20
C ALA A 256 17.96 2.66 -9.86
N LEU A 257 17.86 3.96 -10.18
CA LEU A 257 18.97 4.71 -10.79
C LEU A 257 20.20 4.80 -9.88
N LEU A 258 20.01 5.02 -8.58
CA LEU A 258 21.13 5.10 -7.62
C LEU A 258 21.89 3.78 -7.47
N GLN A 259 21.29 2.66 -7.84
CA GLN A 259 21.92 1.34 -7.80
C GLN A 259 22.28 0.81 -9.19
N TRP A 260 21.97 1.56 -10.23
CA TRP A 260 22.30 1.20 -11.59
C TRP A 260 23.82 1.29 -11.77
N LYS A 261 24.41 0.15 -12.10
CA LYS A 261 25.79 0.08 -12.58
C LYS A 261 25.77 0.44 -14.05
N ASN A 262 26.47 1.52 -14.41
CA ASN A 262 26.43 2.07 -15.75
C ASN A 262 26.87 1.04 -16.79
N ASN A 263 25.93 0.48 -17.52
CA ASN A 263 26.13 -0.45 -18.62
C ASN A 263 25.62 0.14 -19.94
N LEU A 264 25.78 1.45 -20.10
CA LEU A 264 25.38 2.17 -21.30
C LEU A 264 26.12 1.61 -22.53
N GLU A 265 25.34 1.13 -23.49
CA GLU A 265 25.79 0.76 -24.82
C GLU A 265 25.45 1.90 -25.79
N ILE A 266 26.42 2.31 -26.61
CA ILE A 266 26.17 3.29 -27.68
C ILE A 266 25.79 2.53 -28.94
N ARG A 267 24.63 2.85 -29.50
CA ARG A 267 24.10 2.22 -30.70
C ARG A 267 23.90 3.24 -31.79
N HIS A 268 24.00 2.76 -33.02
CA HIS A 268 23.76 3.53 -34.22
C HIS A 268 22.66 2.87 -35.03
N ASP A 269 21.86 3.67 -35.71
CA ASP A 269 20.85 3.21 -36.64
C ASP A 269 20.80 4.14 -37.85
N VAL A 270 20.15 3.73 -38.94
CA VAL A 270 19.96 4.56 -40.14
C VAL A 270 18.47 4.86 -40.29
N ILE A 271 18.11 6.13 -40.14
CA ILE A 271 16.74 6.61 -40.27
C ILE A 271 16.70 7.62 -41.42
N ASN A 272 15.90 7.34 -42.45
CA ASN A 272 15.80 8.19 -43.66
C ASN A 272 17.18 8.53 -44.28
N GLY A 273 18.12 7.56 -44.26
CA GLY A 273 19.47 7.74 -44.79
C GLY A 273 20.45 8.47 -43.85
N THR A 274 19.98 8.95 -42.70
CA THR A 274 20.81 9.64 -41.70
C THR A 274 21.22 8.66 -40.60
N VAL A 275 22.52 8.59 -40.30
CA VAL A 275 23.04 7.80 -39.17
C VAL A 275 22.72 8.51 -37.86
N VAL A 276 21.86 7.90 -37.04
CA VAL A 276 21.51 8.38 -35.70
C VAL A 276 22.26 7.64 -34.62
N GLU A 277 22.63 8.33 -33.54
CA GLU A 277 23.27 7.75 -32.36
C GLU A 277 22.29 7.81 -31.18
N TYR A 278 22.20 6.73 -30.40
CA TYR A 278 21.41 6.70 -29.17
C TYR A 278 22.03 5.79 -28.10
N GLY A 279 21.68 6.04 -26.84
CA GLY A 279 22.09 5.20 -25.72
C GLY A 279 21.11 4.05 -25.49
N TYR A 280 21.63 2.86 -25.23
CA TYR A 280 20.86 1.67 -24.85
C TYR A 280 21.35 1.12 -23.53
N ILE A 281 20.41 0.83 -22.62
CA ILE A 281 20.72 0.26 -21.30
C ILE A 281 20.00 -1.08 -21.22
N SER A 282 20.77 -2.16 -21.32
CA SER A 282 20.26 -3.53 -21.21
C SER A 282 19.95 -3.86 -19.75
N LYS A 283 18.85 -4.60 -19.51
CA LYS A 283 18.51 -5.17 -18.20
C LYS A 283 18.61 -4.17 -17.02
N PHE A 284 17.97 -3.01 -17.15
CA PHE A 284 17.83 -2.07 -16.04
C PHE A 284 16.85 -2.61 -14.99
N TYR A 285 17.31 -2.82 -13.75
CA TYR A 285 16.52 -3.45 -12.69
C TYR A 285 15.67 -2.45 -11.90
N GLU A 286 14.35 -2.63 -11.89
CA GLU A 286 13.43 -1.85 -11.07
C GLU A 286 12.98 -2.65 -9.83
N GLN A 287 13.64 -2.39 -8.70
CA GLN A 287 13.46 -3.16 -7.45
C GLN A 287 12.01 -3.30 -6.99
N LYS A 288 11.21 -2.23 -7.09
CA LYS A 288 9.81 -2.25 -6.62
C LYS A 288 8.93 -3.20 -7.43
N GLN A 289 9.26 -3.43 -8.70
CA GLN A 289 8.53 -4.32 -9.60
C GLN A 289 9.18 -5.69 -9.72
N HIS A 290 10.39 -5.87 -9.16
CA HIS A 290 11.20 -7.08 -9.33
C HIS A 290 11.35 -7.49 -10.80
N ALA A 291 11.58 -6.51 -11.67
CA ALA A 291 11.60 -6.69 -13.12
C ALA A 291 12.76 -5.93 -13.78
N TYR A 292 13.17 -6.44 -14.94
CA TYR A 292 14.20 -5.83 -15.78
C TYR A 292 13.55 -5.18 -17.01
N TYR A 293 14.03 -3.99 -17.37
CA TYR A 293 13.57 -3.25 -18.54
C TYR A 293 14.76 -2.83 -19.41
N ASN A 294 14.55 -2.79 -20.72
CA ASN A 294 15.52 -2.18 -21.61
C ASN A 294 15.19 -0.69 -21.74
N LYS A 295 16.15 0.18 -21.40
CA LYS A 295 15.98 1.63 -21.45
C LYS A 295 16.74 2.21 -22.63
N ARG A 296 16.34 3.41 -23.04
CA ARG A 296 16.93 4.14 -24.16
C ARG A 296 17.09 5.61 -23.79
N ILE A 297 18.20 6.21 -24.21
CA ILE A 297 18.51 7.62 -24.07
C ILE A 297 18.57 8.18 -25.49
N PHE A 298 17.61 9.03 -25.84
CA PHE A 298 17.48 9.58 -27.19
C PHE A 298 17.88 11.05 -27.26
N ASP A 299 17.72 11.79 -26.16
CA ASP A 299 18.20 13.17 -26.05
C ASP A 299 19.74 13.24 -26.10
N ARG A 300 20.29 13.98 -27.06
CA ARG A 300 21.74 14.06 -27.31
C ARG A 300 22.49 14.68 -26.12
N GLY A 301 21.89 15.67 -25.47
CA GLY A 301 22.46 16.31 -24.28
C GLY A 301 22.52 15.35 -23.11
N VAL A 302 21.45 14.59 -22.87
CA VAL A 302 21.42 13.54 -21.85
C VAL A 302 22.41 12.42 -22.17
N LEU A 303 22.52 12.02 -23.43
CA LEU A 303 23.47 10.99 -23.86
C LEU A 303 24.92 11.41 -23.60
N SER A 304 25.27 12.66 -23.88
CA SER A 304 26.60 13.22 -23.56
C SER A 304 26.89 13.15 -22.06
N ILE A 305 25.92 13.51 -21.22
CA ILE A 305 26.05 13.40 -19.76
C ILE A 305 26.24 11.92 -19.34
N ALA A 306 25.43 11.01 -19.88
CA ALA A 306 25.52 9.59 -19.55
C ALA A 306 26.86 8.95 -19.99
N LYS A 307 27.40 9.34 -21.17
CA LYS A 307 28.71 8.92 -21.67
C LYS A 307 29.86 9.36 -20.77
N SER A 308 29.71 10.47 -20.05
CA SER A 308 30.75 10.97 -19.14
C SER A 308 30.86 10.18 -17.83
N LEU A 309 29.87 9.33 -17.52
CA LEU A 309 29.90 8.48 -16.33
C LEU A 309 30.78 7.25 -16.56
N PRO A 310 31.58 6.81 -15.58
CA PRO A 310 32.36 5.57 -15.69
C PRO A 310 31.45 4.35 -15.90
N LEU A 311 31.87 3.41 -16.74
CA LEU A 311 31.16 2.16 -16.96
C LEU A 311 31.38 1.19 -15.79
N GLY A 312 30.40 0.33 -15.52
CA GLY A 312 30.44 -0.70 -14.48
C GLY A 312 30.25 -0.20 -13.05
N THR A 313 30.26 1.12 -12.83
CA THR A 313 30.11 1.74 -11.51
C THR A 313 28.72 2.36 -11.33
N THR A 314 28.32 2.55 -10.08
CA THR A 314 27.15 3.36 -9.73
C THR A 314 27.48 4.85 -9.84
N ILE A 315 26.45 5.71 -9.92
CA ILE A 315 26.65 7.17 -9.95
C ILE A 315 27.22 7.67 -8.60
N PHE A 316 26.75 7.08 -7.50
CA PHE A 316 27.22 7.34 -6.14
C PHE A 316 27.66 6.01 -5.52
N GLU A 317 28.62 6.07 -4.61
CA GLU A 317 29.06 4.89 -3.87
C GLU A 317 27.96 4.41 -2.90
N SER A 318 28.02 3.13 -2.52
CA SER A 318 26.93 2.48 -1.78
C SER A 318 26.61 3.13 -0.44
N ASP A 319 27.63 3.65 0.25
CA ASP A 319 27.53 4.40 1.51
C ASP A 319 26.98 5.81 1.33
N GLU A 320 27.13 6.42 0.14
CA GLU A 320 26.61 7.75 -0.19
C GLU A 320 25.13 7.76 -0.60
N ILE A 321 24.57 6.63 -1.05
CA ILE A 321 23.24 6.55 -1.70
C ILE A 321 22.13 7.23 -0.88
N ARG A 322 22.13 7.05 0.44
CA ARG A 322 21.09 7.62 1.32
C ARG A 322 21.12 9.15 1.29
N ASP A 323 22.31 9.71 1.40
CA ASP A 323 22.51 11.15 1.51
C ASP A 323 22.39 11.81 0.13
N ALA A 324 22.89 11.15 -0.92
CA ALA A 324 22.65 11.53 -2.31
C ALA A 324 21.15 11.63 -2.62
N LYS A 325 20.35 10.62 -2.23
CA LYS A 325 18.89 10.66 -2.41
C LYS A 325 18.26 11.85 -1.68
N LYS A 326 18.68 12.12 -0.44
CA LYS A 326 18.17 13.25 0.36
C LYS A 326 18.48 14.59 -0.31
N HIS A 327 19.73 14.81 -0.72
CA HIS A 327 20.15 16.04 -1.41
C HIS A 327 19.46 16.20 -2.75
N TYR A 328 19.35 15.12 -3.53
CA TYR A 328 18.66 15.17 -4.81
C TYR A 328 17.19 15.58 -4.67
N CYS A 329 16.46 15.03 -3.69
CA CYS A 329 15.10 15.47 -3.38
C CYS A 329 15.04 16.95 -2.97
N GLN A 330 16.03 17.46 -2.24
CA GLN A 330 16.09 18.89 -1.87
C GLN A 330 16.35 19.79 -3.09
N TYR A 331 17.25 19.38 -4.00
CA TYR A 331 17.52 20.13 -5.23
C TYR A 331 16.31 20.15 -6.15
N LEU A 332 15.58 19.04 -6.28
CA LEU A 332 14.33 19.00 -7.03
C LEU A 332 13.29 19.97 -6.45
N ARG A 333 13.09 20.01 -5.12
CA ARG A 333 12.18 20.98 -4.49
C ARG A 333 12.57 22.43 -4.77
N LYS A 334 13.86 22.75 -4.66
CA LYS A 334 14.37 24.09 -4.98
C LYS A 334 14.09 24.45 -6.44
N PHE A 335 14.32 23.52 -7.35
CA PHE A 335 14.01 23.69 -8.77
C PHE A 335 12.50 23.87 -9.00
N TYR A 336 11.64 23.02 -8.43
CA TYR A 336 10.19 23.12 -8.60
C TYR A 336 9.62 24.42 -8.02
N HIS A 337 10.17 24.90 -6.91
CA HIS A 337 9.83 26.23 -6.40
C HIS A 337 10.27 27.34 -7.35
N LEU A 338 11.49 27.26 -7.90
CA LEU A 338 12.02 28.22 -8.87
C LEU A 338 11.14 28.36 -10.12
N ILE A 339 10.57 27.26 -10.61
CA ILE A 339 9.67 27.27 -11.78
C ILE A 339 8.19 27.41 -11.42
N GLY A 340 7.86 27.76 -10.17
CA GLY A 340 6.49 28.03 -9.74
C GLY A 340 5.58 26.80 -9.60
N LYS A 341 6.13 25.58 -9.60
CA LYS A 341 5.36 24.34 -9.34
C LYS A 341 5.12 24.08 -7.85
N ILE A 342 5.86 24.74 -6.97
CA ILE A 342 5.66 24.72 -5.51
C ILE A 342 5.37 26.14 -5.04
N ASP A 343 4.19 26.31 -4.45
CA ASP A 343 3.65 27.54 -3.86
C ASP A 343 3.24 27.32 -2.39
N ASP A 344 2.53 28.28 -1.79
CA ASP A 344 2.06 28.22 -0.41
C ASP A 344 1.07 27.07 -0.13
N SER A 345 0.41 26.54 -1.17
CA SER A 345 -0.49 25.40 -1.06
C SER A 345 0.24 24.06 -0.85
N ARG A 346 1.57 24.04 -0.78
CA ARG A 346 2.39 22.83 -0.52
C ARG A 346 2.05 22.10 0.78
N HIS A 347 1.40 22.78 1.73
CA HIS A 347 0.98 22.20 3.00
C HIS A 347 -0.43 21.59 2.94
N VAL A 348 -1.17 21.83 1.86
CA VAL A 348 -2.51 21.29 1.62
C VAL A 348 -2.38 19.94 0.91
N PRO A 349 -2.67 18.81 1.58
CA PRO A 349 -2.59 17.51 0.92
C PRO A 349 -3.45 17.47 -0.33
N ASN A 350 -3.03 16.67 -1.30
CA ASN A 350 -3.70 16.48 -2.57
C ASN A 350 -3.55 17.60 -3.61
N THR A 351 -2.90 18.74 -3.33
CA THR A 351 -2.56 19.71 -4.39
C THR A 351 -1.35 19.26 -5.23
N ASP A 352 -1.20 19.80 -6.44
CA ASP A 352 0.00 19.59 -7.27
C ASP A 352 1.25 20.10 -6.57
N SER A 353 1.16 21.29 -5.96
CA SER A 353 2.22 21.90 -5.14
C SER A 353 2.68 20.97 -4.01
N TRP A 354 1.74 20.37 -3.29
CA TRP A 354 2.04 19.35 -2.27
C TRP A 354 2.72 18.12 -2.87
N TYR A 355 2.31 17.69 -4.07
CA TYR A 355 2.89 16.52 -4.73
C TYR A 355 4.33 16.76 -5.19
N TYR A 356 4.62 17.91 -5.80
CA TYR A 356 5.98 18.32 -6.16
C TYR A 356 6.89 18.44 -4.92
N ASP A 357 6.36 18.90 -3.78
CA ASP A 357 7.12 19.02 -2.54
C ASP A 357 7.35 17.67 -1.83
N THR A 358 6.30 16.86 -1.70
CA THR A 358 6.38 15.61 -0.92
C THR A 358 6.94 14.44 -1.73
N MET A 359 6.69 14.40 -3.03
CA MET A 359 7.03 13.31 -3.93
C MET A 359 7.88 13.77 -5.14
N PRO A 360 8.95 14.57 -4.97
CA PRO A 360 9.62 15.28 -6.06
C PRO A 360 10.19 14.36 -7.14
N THR A 361 10.82 13.25 -6.74
CA THR A 361 11.39 12.28 -7.69
C THR A 361 10.32 11.49 -8.44
N HIS A 362 9.12 11.37 -7.85
CA HIS A 362 7.98 10.74 -8.51
C HIS A 362 7.32 11.73 -9.47
N ALA A 363 7.20 13.01 -9.09
CA ALA A 363 6.73 14.07 -9.97
C ALA A 363 7.59 14.14 -11.26
N LEU A 364 8.93 14.15 -11.13
CA LEU A 364 9.81 14.08 -12.31
C LEU A 364 9.50 12.87 -13.20
N ARG A 365 9.27 11.70 -12.59
CA ARG A 365 8.95 10.48 -13.33
C ARG A 365 7.64 10.60 -14.11
N HIS A 366 6.61 11.24 -13.55
CA HIS A 366 5.37 11.54 -14.27
C HIS A 366 5.66 12.44 -15.48
N SER A 367 6.34 13.57 -15.24
CA SER A 367 6.71 14.53 -16.29
C SER A 367 7.48 13.85 -17.43
N SER A 368 8.43 12.99 -17.10
CA SER A 368 9.21 12.23 -18.08
C SER A 368 8.40 11.20 -18.86
N THR A 369 7.39 10.61 -18.22
CA THR A 369 6.47 9.69 -18.91
C THR A 369 5.65 10.45 -19.94
N ARG A 370 5.13 11.63 -19.60
CA ARG A 370 4.39 12.50 -20.53
C ARG A 370 5.28 12.99 -21.67
N LYS A 371 6.53 13.38 -21.36
CA LYS A 371 7.55 13.71 -22.36
C LYS A 371 7.80 12.56 -23.33
N ALA A 372 7.94 11.33 -22.83
CA ALA A 372 8.11 10.13 -23.65
C ALA A 372 6.88 9.85 -24.54
N LEU A 373 5.67 10.03 -24.02
CA LEU A 373 4.43 9.89 -24.80
C LEU A 373 4.35 10.92 -25.93
N ARG A 374 4.73 12.18 -25.68
CA ARG A 374 4.81 13.20 -26.74
C ARG A 374 5.82 12.86 -27.84
N ARG A 375 6.92 12.20 -27.49
CA ARG A 375 7.97 11.75 -28.43
C ARG A 375 7.61 10.48 -29.20
N THR A 376 6.50 9.82 -28.87
CA THR A 376 6.07 8.54 -29.46
C THR A 376 4.68 8.63 -30.09
N GLY A 377 4.18 9.83 -30.37
CA GLY A 377 2.83 10.02 -30.91
C GLY A 377 1.72 9.54 -29.98
N GLY A 378 1.97 9.45 -28.67
CA GLY A 378 1.03 8.90 -27.69
C GLY A 378 1.03 7.37 -27.62
N ASN A 379 2.07 6.68 -28.10
CA ASN A 379 2.15 5.22 -28.05
C ASN A 379 2.49 4.71 -26.63
N TYR A 380 1.43 4.45 -25.87
CA TYR A 380 1.52 3.89 -24.52
C TYR A 380 2.22 2.53 -24.47
N SER A 381 2.11 1.70 -25.52
CA SER A 381 2.76 0.39 -25.58
C SER A 381 4.28 0.53 -25.54
N VAL A 382 4.82 1.37 -26.42
CA VAL A 382 6.25 1.64 -26.52
C VAL A 382 6.78 2.17 -25.18
N VAL A 383 6.10 3.16 -24.58
CA VAL A 383 6.50 3.73 -23.29
C VAL A 383 6.40 2.69 -22.16
N ALA A 384 5.38 1.84 -22.16
CA ALA A 384 5.20 0.78 -21.16
C ALA A 384 6.38 -0.21 -21.18
N THR A 385 6.84 -0.64 -22.37
CA THR A 385 7.97 -1.59 -22.51
C THR A 385 9.26 -1.11 -21.83
N MET A 386 9.38 0.20 -21.61
CA MET A 386 10.55 0.79 -20.99
C MET A 386 10.44 0.89 -19.47
N GLY A 387 9.32 0.63 -18.79
CA GLY A 387 9.31 0.80 -17.32
C GLY A 387 8.10 0.26 -16.54
N TRP A 388 7.15 -0.37 -17.22
CA TRP A 388 5.92 -0.86 -16.61
C TRP A 388 5.50 -2.21 -17.19
N ALA A 389 4.80 -2.99 -16.37
CA ALA A 389 4.30 -4.31 -16.75
C ALA A 389 3.12 -4.24 -17.74
N SER A 390 2.41 -3.11 -17.81
CA SER A 390 1.26 -2.94 -18.71
C SER A 390 1.02 -1.49 -19.09
N GLU A 391 0.40 -1.29 -20.26
CA GLU A 391 -0.07 0.02 -20.71
C GLU A 391 -1.10 0.64 -19.77
N GLY A 392 -1.94 -0.18 -19.17
CA GLY A 392 -2.96 0.27 -18.22
C GLY A 392 -2.34 1.06 -17.06
N MET A 393 -1.15 0.66 -16.59
CA MET A 393 -0.45 1.40 -15.54
C MET A 393 0.01 2.78 -16.02
N VAL A 394 0.47 2.90 -17.27
CA VAL A 394 0.88 4.20 -17.83
C VAL A 394 -0.36 5.10 -18.00
N ARG A 395 -1.43 4.58 -18.61
CA ARG A 395 -2.68 5.31 -18.85
C ARG A 395 -3.40 5.76 -17.59
N GLN A 396 -3.41 4.93 -16.54
CA GLN A 396 -4.20 5.22 -15.32
C GLN A 396 -3.42 5.99 -14.27
N VAL A 397 -2.09 5.80 -14.19
CA VAL A 397 -1.28 6.31 -13.07
C VAL A 397 -0.37 7.44 -13.51
N TYR A 398 0.26 7.36 -14.68
CA TYR A 398 1.36 8.26 -15.04
C TYR A 398 0.99 9.32 -16.08
N SER A 399 0.02 9.04 -16.96
CA SER A 399 -0.46 10.00 -17.95
C SER A 399 -1.81 9.56 -18.51
N LYS A 400 -2.88 10.19 -18.04
CA LYS A 400 -4.18 10.05 -18.71
C LYS A 400 -4.13 10.80 -20.05
N PRO A 401 -4.81 10.29 -21.08
CA PRO A 401 -4.98 11.06 -22.31
C PRO A 401 -5.77 12.32 -21.96
N ASP A 402 -5.14 13.48 -22.12
CA ASP A 402 -5.82 14.77 -22.07
C ASP A 402 -6.24 15.19 -23.48
N GLU A 403 -7.05 16.24 -23.57
CA GLU A 403 -7.49 16.80 -24.85
C GLU A 403 -6.31 17.15 -25.75
N GLU A 404 -5.17 17.58 -25.19
CA GLU A 404 -3.99 17.91 -25.98
C GLU A 404 -3.37 16.65 -26.63
N LEU A 405 -3.28 15.54 -25.91
CA LEU A 405 -2.79 14.27 -26.45
C LEU A 405 -3.75 13.67 -27.50
N ILE A 406 -5.05 13.91 -27.34
CA ILE A 406 -6.10 13.43 -28.26
C ILE A 406 -6.15 14.29 -29.53
N LEU A 407 -6.28 15.61 -29.39
CA LEU A 407 -6.47 16.54 -30.52
C LEU A 407 -5.20 16.73 -31.34
N ARG A 408 -4.02 16.63 -30.72
CA ARG A 408 -2.73 16.81 -31.39
C ARG A 408 -2.02 15.48 -31.66
N GLN A 409 -2.78 14.39 -31.69
CA GLN A 409 -2.26 13.11 -32.15
C GLN A 409 -1.80 13.27 -33.61
N ASN A 410 -0.62 12.76 -33.94
CA ASN A 410 0.05 12.91 -35.25
C ASN A 410 0.60 14.31 -35.59
N HIS A 411 0.59 15.26 -34.66
CA HIS A 411 1.44 16.46 -34.81
C HIS A 411 2.91 16.08 -34.58
N CYS A 412 3.80 16.51 -35.49
CA CYS A 412 5.21 16.16 -35.44
C CYS A 412 6.07 17.37 -35.82
N GLU A 413 6.85 17.88 -34.87
CA GLU A 413 7.73 19.05 -35.07
C GLU A 413 8.81 18.81 -36.13
N TYR A 414 9.14 17.55 -36.41
CA TYR A 414 10.04 17.20 -37.52
C TYR A 414 9.34 17.22 -38.89
N CYS A 415 8.13 16.66 -39.02
CA CYS A 415 7.41 16.60 -40.31
C CYS A 415 6.81 17.93 -40.71
N LYS A 416 6.30 18.67 -39.71
CA LYS A 416 5.61 19.95 -39.87
C LYS A 416 6.12 20.88 -38.76
N PRO A 417 7.35 21.40 -38.90
CA PRO A 417 7.89 22.33 -37.92
C PRO A 417 6.99 23.56 -37.85
N ASN A 418 6.43 23.82 -36.67
CA ASN A 418 5.67 25.05 -36.45
C ASN A 418 6.65 26.21 -36.27
N GLY A 419 6.39 27.35 -36.92
CA GLY A 419 7.17 28.59 -36.73
C GLY A 419 7.00 29.22 -35.34
N GLU A 420 6.01 28.77 -34.56
CA GLU A 420 5.78 29.20 -33.19
C GLU A 420 6.42 28.25 -32.17
N SER A 421 6.98 28.82 -31.10
CA SER A 421 7.57 28.08 -29.98
C SER A 421 6.52 27.23 -29.26
N ASN A 422 6.44 25.94 -29.60
CA ASN A 422 5.64 24.99 -28.86
C ASN A 422 6.34 24.64 -27.54
N LYS A 423 5.67 24.95 -26.41
CA LYS A 423 6.17 24.64 -25.06
C LYS A 423 6.37 23.13 -24.83
N ASN A 424 5.68 22.30 -25.60
CA ASN A 424 5.66 20.84 -25.50
C ASN A 424 5.82 20.21 -26.89
N LYS A 425 7.07 20.03 -27.34
CA LYS A 425 7.39 19.43 -28.64
C LYS A 425 6.86 18.01 -28.74
N ARG A 426 6.38 17.64 -29.93
CA ARG A 426 5.70 16.37 -30.21
C ARG A 426 6.26 15.75 -31.48
N PHE A 427 6.26 14.42 -31.52
CA PHE A 427 6.79 13.63 -32.62
C PHE A 427 5.86 12.44 -32.86
N CYS A 428 5.70 12.02 -34.12
CA CYS A 428 4.92 10.81 -34.43
C CYS A 428 5.63 9.52 -34.00
N GLY A 429 6.95 9.57 -33.78
CA GLY A 429 7.77 8.46 -33.31
C GLY A 429 9.15 8.91 -32.83
N TYR A 430 9.86 8.00 -32.15
CA TYR A 430 11.21 8.26 -31.67
C TYR A 430 12.24 8.46 -32.79
N ASP A 431 11.98 7.88 -33.95
CA ASP A 431 12.75 8.06 -35.18
C ASP A 431 12.82 9.53 -35.60
N HIS A 432 11.68 10.20 -35.67
CA HIS A 432 11.61 11.63 -35.98
C HIS A 432 12.14 12.50 -34.85
N TYR A 433 11.97 12.09 -33.59
CA TYR A 433 12.61 12.76 -32.46
C TYR A 433 14.14 12.71 -32.56
N LEU A 434 14.71 11.55 -32.91
CA LEU A 434 16.15 11.37 -33.09
C LEU A 434 16.70 12.20 -34.26
N LEU A 435 16.03 12.20 -35.40
CA LEU A 435 16.40 13.05 -36.53
C LEU A 435 16.36 14.53 -36.17
N TRP A 436 15.33 14.97 -35.45
CA TRP A 436 15.22 16.33 -34.95
C TRP A 436 16.37 16.69 -34.00
N GLN A 437 16.74 15.80 -33.08
CA GLN A 437 17.87 15.99 -32.17
C GLN A 437 19.23 16.17 -32.88
N GLN A 438 19.38 15.65 -34.10
CA GLN A 438 20.59 15.84 -34.91
C GLN A 438 20.59 17.15 -35.70
N SER A 439 19.41 17.73 -35.94
CA SER A 439 19.26 19.03 -36.61
C SER A 439 19.51 20.23 -35.70
N LEU A 440 19.60 19.99 -34.38
CA LEU A 440 20.00 20.96 -33.35
C LEU A 440 21.53 20.98 -33.19
#